data_AF-A0A0E3W3L8-F1
#
_entry.id   AF-A0A0E3W3L8-F1
#
_cell.length_a   1.000
_cell.length_b   1.000
_cell.length_c   1.000
_cell.angle_alpha   90.00
_cell.angle_beta   90.00
_cell.angle_gamma   90.00
#
_symmetry.space_group_name_H-M   'P 1'
#
loop_
_entity.id
_entity.type
_entity.pdbx_description
1 polymer ?
#
loop_
_entity_poly.entity_id
_entity_poly.type
_entity_poly.pdbx_seq_one_letter_code
_entity_poly.pdbx_strand_id
1 'polypeptide(L)'
;MQVNLYANGILLPSGDISRDKINLITGAMTAPFVETLWAFSENDTEVMKRISAIFTHLYSEGREVEMLAGHPEARQYFLFSFLLDMDDIMQDFMAEAGRAFCSP
;
A
#
# COMPACT_ATOMS: atom_id res chain seq x y z
N MET A 1 -14.67 -18.74 -4.57
CA MET A 1 -13.94 -18.37 -5.79
C MET A 1 -12.45 -18.50 -5.48
N GLN A 2 -11.74 -19.42 -6.12
CA GLN A 2 -10.30 -19.63 -5.87
C GLN A 2 -9.52 -18.69 -6.80
N VAL A 3 -8.62 -17.87 -6.24
CA VAL A 3 -7.84 -16.91 -7.01
C VAL A 3 -6.71 -17.67 -7.72
N ASN A 4 -6.67 -17.63 -9.05
CA ASN A 4 -5.59 -18.22 -9.85
C ASN A 4 -4.54 -17.15 -10.17
N LEU A 5 -3.39 -17.21 -9.50
CA LEU A 5 -2.33 -16.20 -9.65
C LEU A 5 -1.62 -16.24 -11.01
N TYR A 6 -1.59 -17.40 -11.68
CA TYR A 6 -1.04 -17.53 -13.03
C TYR A 6 -1.97 -16.87 -14.06
N ALA A 7 -3.28 -17.11 -13.95
CA ALA A 7 -4.26 -16.47 -14.82
C ALA A 7 -4.29 -14.94 -14.65
N ASN A 8 -3.99 -14.47 -13.44
CA ASN A 8 -3.90 -13.04 -13.13
C ASN A 8 -2.55 -12.41 -13.50
N GLY A 9 -1.57 -13.21 -13.95
CA GLY A 9 -0.23 -12.76 -14.30
C GLY A 9 0.62 -12.31 -13.12
N ILE A 10 0.21 -12.63 -11.89
CA ILE A 10 0.98 -12.35 -10.66
C ILE A 10 2.14 -13.35 -10.54
N LEU A 11 1.89 -14.61 -10.91
CA LEU A 11 2.93 -15.63 -11.08
C LEU A 11 3.21 -15.84 -12.55
N LEU A 12 4.50 -15.81 -12.90
CA LEU A 12 5.01 -16.13 -14.22
C LEU A 12 5.08 -17.66 -14.39
N PRO A 13 5.06 -18.18 -15.63
CA PRO A 13 5.24 -19.61 -15.88
C PRO A 13 6.56 -20.19 -15.33
N SER A 14 7.57 -19.34 -15.08
CA SER A 14 8.82 -19.72 -14.42
C SER A 14 8.67 -20.03 -12.92
N GLY A 15 7.56 -19.60 -12.31
CA GLY A 15 7.35 -19.63 -10.85
C GLY A 15 7.71 -18.32 -10.14
N ASP A 16 8.36 -17.38 -10.85
CA ASP A 16 8.69 -16.06 -10.31
C ASP A 16 7.46 -15.13 -10.22
N ILE A 17 7.54 -14.12 -9.37
CA ILE A 17 6.51 -13.08 -9.26
C ILE A 17 6.69 -12.01 -10.34
N SER A 18 5.60 -11.54 -10.93
CA SER A 18 5.61 -10.33 -11.77
C SER A 18 5.52 -9.08 -10.88
N ARG A 19 6.67 -8.47 -10.61
CA ARG A 19 6.75 -7.24 -9.80
C ARG A 19 5.98 -6.09 -10.43
N ASP A 20 6.09 -5.90 -11.74
CA ASP A 20 5.37 -4.85 -12.47
C ASP A 20 3.85 -5.01 -12.31
N LYS A 21 3.35 -6.24 -12.37
CA LYS A 21 1.92 -6.52 -12.17
C LYS A 21 1.49 -6.19 -10.75
N ILE A 22 2.31 -6.54 -9.76
CA ILE A 22 2.04 -6.24 -8.35
C ILE A 22 2.04 -4.71 -8.14
N ASN A 23 3.06 -3.99 -8.60
CA ASN A 23 3.14 -2.53 -8.46
C ASN A 23 1.96 -1.82 -9.14
N LEU A 24 1.53 -2.31 -10.30
CA LEU A 24 0.35 -1.77 -10.97
C LEU A 24 -0.93 -1.97 -10.14
N ILE A 25 -1.10 -3.14 -9.52
CA ILE A 25 -2.26 -3.42 -8.67
C ILE A 25 -2.18 -2.58 -7.40
N THR A 26 -1.03 -2.50 -6.75
CA THR A 26 -0.89 -1.71 -5.52
C THR A 26 -1.15 -0.24 -5.80
N GLY A 27 -0.56 0.35 -6.82
CA GLY A 27 -0.80 1.75 -7.17
C GLY A 27 -2.27 2.06 -7.44
N ALA A 28 -2.98 1.15 -8.12
CA ALA A 28 -4.42 1.28 -8.36
C ALA A 28 -5.29 1.14 -7.10
N MET A 29 -4.81 0.44 -6.07
CA MET A 29 -5.53 0.19 -4.81
C MET A 29 -5.21 1.21 -3.73
N THR A 30 -3.98 1.72 -3.69
CA THR A 30 -3.50 2.59 -2.62
C THR A 30 -4.19 3.95 -2.63
N ALA A 31 -4.34 4.58 -3.79
CA ALA A 31 -5.02 5.88 -3.91
C ALA A 31 -6.45 5.89 -3.34
N PRO A 32 -7.40 5.03 -3.78
CA PRO A 32 -8.75 5.03 -3.24
C PRO A 32 -8.80 4.64 -1.75
N PHE A 33 -7.86 3.83 -1.28
CA PHE A 33 -7.75 3.50 0.14
C PHE A 33 -7.36 4.71 0.99
N VAL A 34 -6.33 5.45 0.58
CA VAL A 34 -5.87 6.67 1.27
C VAL A 34 -6.96 7.75 1.22
N GLU A 35 -7.61 7.96 0.08
CA GLU A 35 -8.73 8.89 -0.07
C GLU A 35 -9.89 8.55 0.90
N THR A 36 -10.20 7.26 1.04
CA THR A 36 -11.25 6.80 1.95
C THR A 36 -10.86 7.08 3.41
N LEU A 37 -9.64 6.77 3.81
CA LEU A 37 -9.14 7.05 5.16
C LEU A 37 -9.13 8.55 5.46
N TRP A 38 -8.73 9.36 4.48
CA TRP A 38 -8.73 10.82 4.56
C TRP A 38 -10.13 11.39 4.76
N ALA A 39 -11.11 10.90 3.99
CA ALA A 39 -12.50 11.31 4.13
C ALA A 39 -13.07 10.93 5.51
N PHE A 40 -12.75 9.73 6.02
CA PHE A 40 -13.20 9.29 7.34
C PHE A 40 -12.47 9.96 8.51
N SER A 41 -11.25 10.44 8.29
CA SER A 41 -10.51 11.21 9.30
C SER A 41 -10.97 12.67 9.37
N GLU A 42 -11.97 13.08 8.58
CA GLU A 42 -12.39 14.48 8.42
C GLU A 42 -11.21 15.39 8.05
N ASN A 43 -10.30 14.89 7.21
CA ASN A 43 -9.07 15.57 6.81
C ASN A 43 -8.05 15.80 7.95
N ASP A 44 -8.11 15.01 9.03
CA ASP A 44 -7.14 15.09 10.13
C ASP A 44 -5.80 14.45 9.76
N THR A 45 -4.80 15.31 9.54
CA THR A 45 -3.43 14.90 9.21
C THR A 45 -2.72 14.12 10.32
N GLU A 46 -3.08 14.31 11.59
CA GLU A 46 -2.47 13.61 12.73
C GLU A 46 -3.01 12.17 12.83
N VAL A 47 -4.31 11.97 12.54
CA VAL A 47 -4.89 10.63 12.41
C VAL A 47 -4.18 9.86 11.28
N MET A 48 -3.96 10.49 10.13
CA MET A 48 -3.30 9.85 9.01
C MET A 48 -1.83 9.51 9.27
N LYS A 49 -1.09 10.39 9.96
CA LYS A 49 0.28 10.11 10.41
C LYS A 49 0.32 8.90 11.35
N ARG A 50 -0.63 8.80 12.28
CA ARG A 50 -0.72 7.66 13.20
C ARG A 50 -1.05 6.36 12.48
N ILE A 51 -1.98 6.41 11.51
CA ILE A 51 -2.29 5.26 10.66
C ILE A 51 -1.04 4.83 9.92
N SER A 52 -0.36 5.75 9.23
CA SER A 52 0.90 5.46 8.52
C SER A 52 1.93 4.79 9.44
N ALA A 53 2.15 5.35 10.64
CA ALA A 53 3.09 4.79 11.61
C ALA A 53 2.70 3.38 12.10
N ILE A 54 1.41 3.12 12.31
CA ILE A 54 0.91 1.78 12.69
C ILE A 54 1.19 0.79 11.57
N PHE A 55 0.87 1.15 10.32
CA PHE A 55 1.17 0.31 9.17
C PHE A 55 2.68 0.05 9.12
N THR A 56 3.53 1.08 9.00
CA THR A 56 4.99 0.94 8.97
C THR A 56 5.53 0.04 10.09
N HIS A 57 5.04 0.18 11.32
CA HIS A 57 5.49 -0.61 12.46
C HIS A 57 5.12 -2.09 12.35
N LEU A 58 3.87 -2.40 11.94
CA LEU A 58 3.43 -3.79 11.73
C LEU A 58 4.40 -4.53 10.78
N TYR A 59 4.79 -3.87 9.68
CA TYR A 59 5.66 -4.46 8.65
C TYR A 59 7.15 -4.47 8.98
N SER A 60 7.62 -3.48 9.73
CA SER A 60 9.03 -3.43 10.17
C SER A 60 9.38 -4.61 11.06
N GLU A 61 8.39 -5.20 11.74
CA GLU A 61 8.57 -6.30 12.68
C GLU A 61 8.33 -7.68 12.06
N GLY A 62 8.07 -7.76 10.74
CA GLY A 62 7.98 -9.01 9.98
C GLY A 62 6.88 -9.96 10.44
N ARG A 63 5.88 -9.46 11.18
CA ARG A 63 4.84 -10.27 11.83
C ARG A 63 3.75 -10.75 10.88
N GLU A 64 3.75 -10.32 9.63
CA GLU A 64 2.73 -10.67 8.63
C GLU A 64 3.12 -11.81 7.69
N VAL A 65 4.41 -12.22 7.64
CA VAL A 65 4.87 -13.30 6.75
C VAL A 65 4.20 -14.64 7.06
N GLU A 66 3.79 -14.85 8.32
CA GLU A 66 3.17 -16.10 8.79
C GLU A 66 1.64 -16.16 8.60
N MET A 67 0.94 -15.02 8.58
CA MET A 67 -0.54 -14.97 8.60
C MET A 67 -1.20 -15.23 7.24
N LEU A 68 -0.39 -15.59 6.25
CA LEU A 68 -0.67 -15.29 4.86
C LEU A 68 -0.22 -16.45 3.95
N ALA A 69 -0.67 -17.66 4.30
CA ALA A 69 -0.29 -18.89 3.62
C ALA A 69 -0.94 -19.02 2.23
N GLY A 70 -0.11 -19.28 1.21
CA GLY A 70 -0.50 -19.55 -0.17
C GLY A 70 0.67 -19.32 -1.15
N HIS A 71 1.25 -18.11 -1.12
CA HIS A 71 2.43 -17.70 -1.91
C HIS A 71 3.13 -16.52 -1.18
N PRO A 72 4.08 -16.80 -0.26
CA PRO A 72 4.64 -15.80 0.65
C PRO A 72 5.40 -14.69 -0.08
N GLU A 73 6.11 -14.99 -1.16
CA GLU A 73 6.92 -14.01 -1.92
C GLU A 73 6.05 -12.97 -2.63
N ALA A 74 5.00 -13.41 -3.33
CA ALA A 74 4.07 -12.52 -4.04
C ALA A 74 3.37 -11.58 -3.06
N ARG A 75 3.10 -12.07 -1.85
CA ARG A 75 2.38 -11.32 -0.85
C ARG A 75 3.26 -10.36 -0.07
N GLN A 76 4.46 -10.78 0.30
CA GLN A 76 5.47 -9.89 0.89
C GLN A 76 5.74 -8.72 -0.05
N TYR A 77 5.92 -9.00 -1.35
CA TYR A 77 6.17 -7.95 -2.34
C TYR A 77 4.96 -7.05 -2.57
N PHE A 78 3.73 -7.60 -2.58
CA PHE A 78 2.51 -6.79 -2.64
C PHE A 78 2.40 -5.82 -1.46
N LEU A 79 2.60 -6.30 -0.23
CA LEU A 79 2.53 -5.46 0.95
C LEU A 79 3.61 -4.38 0.94
N PHE A 80 4.84 -4.74 0.56
CA PHE A 80 5.93 -3.78 0.43
C PHE A 80 5.60 -2.68 -0.60
N SER A 81 5.15 -3.07 -1.80
CA SER A 81 4.80 -2.12 -2.86
C SER A 81 3.63 -1.22 -2.46
N PHE A 82 2.58 -1.79 -1.84
CA PHE A 82 1.44 -1.03 -1.34
C PHE A 82 1.84 0.05 -0.33
N LEU A 83 2.77 -0.26 0.58
CA LEU A 83 3.21 0.69 1.60
C LEU A 83 4.10 1.78 1.04
N LEU A 84 4.95 1.46 0.07
CA LEU A 84 5.71 2.47 -0.66
C LEU A 84 4.77 3.43 -1.37
N ASP A 85 3.79 2.92 -2.11
CA ASP A 85 2.77 3.74 -2.78
C ASP A 85 2.00 4.59 -1.74
N MET A 86 1.71 4.04 -0.56
CA MET A 86 0.99 4.75 0.50
C MET A 86 1.83 5.88 1.11
N ASP A 87 3.11 5.63 1.39
CA ASP A 87 4.02 6.66 1.91
C ASP A 87 4.18 7.78 0.88
N ASP A 88 4.43 7.44 -0.39
CA ASP A 88 4.55 8.42 -1.48
C ASP A 88 3.29 9.29 -1.60
N ILE A 89 2.10 8.67 -1.63
CA ILE A 89 0.82 9.40 -1.68
C ILE A 89 0.63 10.27 -0.43
N MET A 90 0.95 9.76 0.76
CA MET A 90 0.85 10.51 2.02
C MET A 90 1.81 11.71 2.06
N GLN A 91 3.02 11.57 1.54
CA GLN A 91 3.98 12.67 1.41
C GLN A 91 3.45 13.73 0.45
N ASP A 92 2.90 13.33 -0.71
CA ASP A 92 2.30 14.24 -1.67
C ASP A 92 1.13 15.02 -1.05
N PHE A 93 0.24 14.33 -0.34
CA PHE A 93 -0.87 14.97 0.40
C PHE A 93 -0.37 15.95 1.46
N MET A 94 0.64 15.60 2.25
CA MET A 94 1.21 16.50 3.26
C MET A 94 1.88 17.72 2.62
N ALA A 95 2.56 17.54 1.48
CA ALA A 95 3.17 18.62 0.73
C ALA A 95 2.12 19.55 0.09
N GLU A 96 0.97 19.02 -0.31
CA GLU A 96 -0.14 19.82 -0.87
C GLU A 96 -0.92 20.57 0.21
N ALA A 97 -1.23 19.91 1.33
CA ALA A 97 -1.85 20.55 2.49
C ALA A 97 -0.98 21.69 3.07
N GLY A 98 0.34 21.50 3.11
CA GLY A 98 1.29 22.54 3.52
C GLY A 98 1.33 23.75 2.56
N ARG A 99 1.12 23.52 1.25
CA ARG A 99 1.05 24.58 0.24
C ARG A 99 -0.25 25.39 0.32
N ALA A 100 -1.37 24.76 0.68
CA ALA A 100 -2.64 25.46 0.91
C ALA A 100 -2.57 26.46 2.08
N PHE A 101 -1.75 26.19 3.11
CA PHE A 101 -1.51 27.10 4.23
C PHE A 101 -0.50 28.23 3.93
N CYS A 102 0.35 28.08 2.91
CA CYS A 102 1.38 29.05 2.53
C CYS A 102 1.00 29.92 1.32
N SER A 103 -0.26 29.88 0.87
CA SER A 103 -0.75 30.82 -0.15
C SER A 103 -1.07 32.18 0.51
N PRO A 104 -0.52 33.32 0.03
CA PRO A 104 -0.69 34.63 0.65
C PRO A 104 -2.12 35.18 0.62
#